data_AF-A0A3B1AN58-F1
#
_entry.id   AF-A0A3B1AN58-F1
#
_cell.length_a   1.000
_cell.length_b   1.000
_cell.length_c   1.000
_cell.angle_alpha   90.00
_cell.angle_beta   90.00
_cell.angle_gamma   90.00
#
_symmetry.space_group_name_H-M   'P 1'
#
loop_
_entity.id
_entity.type
_entity.pdbx_description
1 polymer ?
#
loop_
_entity_poly.entity_id
_entity_poly.type
_entity_poly.pdbx_seq_one_letter_code
_entity_poly.pdbx_strand_id
1 'polypeptide(L)'
;MDILTLLGLIIGFGAILGGQILEGGHVTSLINGPAMLIVLGGTLGAVMIQSPLRVFMSSLKMALWVFVPPKLQGQEAIAKILEWSNIARKEGLLGLEDIAENEADTFAQKGLQLLVDGSEPEVIRRVMEVELDAKEHLGVQAAKVFESMGGYSPTIGIIGA
;
A
#
# COMPACT_ATOMS: atom_id res chain seq x y z
N MET A 1 6.51 -9.04 -10.01
CA MET A 1 7.30 -8.79 -8.79
C MET A 1 8.28 -7.69 -9.10
N ASP A 2 8.51 -6.79 -8.16
CA ASP A 2 9.53 -5.75 -8.33
C ASP A 2 10.92 -6.40 -8.30
N ILE A 3 11.66 -6.25 -9.41
CA ILE A 3 12.99 -6.83 -9.60
C ILE A 3 13.97 -6.24 -8.57
N LEU A 4 13.83 -4.96 -8.23
CA LEU A 4 14.69 -4.29 -7.27
C LEU A 4 14.46 -4.82 -5.85
N THR A 5 13.22 -5.15 -5.48
CA THR A 5 12.94 -5.80 -4.21
C THR A 5 13.68 -7.13 -4.08
N LEU A 6 13.62 -7.97 -5.12
CA LEU A 6 14.27 -9.28 -5.09
C LEU A 6 15.80 -9.15 -5.05
N LEU A 7 16.37 -8.31 -5.92
CA LEU A 7 17.81 -8.07 -5.96
C LEU A 7 18.31 -7.43 -4.66
N GLY A 8 17.58 -6.47 -4.11
CA GLY A 8 17.91 -5.83 -2.84
C GLY A 8 17.96 -6.82 -1.68
N LEU A 9 17.00 -7.75 -1.59
CA LEU A 9 17.03 -8.83 -0.60
C LEU A 9 18.25 -9.73 -0.78
N ILE A 10 18.55 -10.17 -2.00
CA ILE A 10 19.69 -11.05 -2.28
C ILE A 10 21.01 -10.35 -1.91
N ILE A 11 21.18 -9.09 -2.31
CA ILE A 11 22.40 -8.32 -2.02
C ILE A 11 22.52 -8.08 -0.51
N GLY A 12 21.44 -7.67 0.17
CA GLY A 12 21.45 -7.39 1.61
C GLY A 12 21.79 -8.62 2.45
N PHE A 13 21.06 -9.72 2.27
CA PHE A 13 21.36 -10.97 2.97
C PHE A 13 22.72 -11.55 2.56
N GLY A 14 23.06 -11.48 1.27
CA GLY A 14 24.36 -11.95 0.76
C GLY A 14 25.54 -11.20 1.37
N ALA A 15 25.43 -9.88 1.56
CA ALA A 15 26.46 -9.08 2.22
C ALA A 15 26.63 -9.45 3.69
N ILE A 16 25.53 -9.65 4.43
CA ILE A 16 25.57 -10.05 5.85
C ILE A 16 26.20 -11.44 6.01
N LEU A 17 25.70 -12.43 5.24
CA LEU A 17 26.19 -13.80 5.31
C LEU A 17 27.63 -13.92 4.80
N GLY A 18 27.94 -13.25 3.69
CA GLY A 18 29.29 -13.21 3.12
C GLY A 18 30.29 -12.56 4.08
N GLY A 19 29.92 -11.44 4.71
CA GLY A 19 30.73 -10.79 5.74
C GLY A 19 31.06 -11.73 6.91
N GLN A 20 30.04 -12.41 7.46
CA GLN A 20 30.23 -13.36 8.55
C GLN A 20 31.19 -14.51 8.19
N ILE A 21 31.09 -15.03 6.96
CA ILE A 21 31.97 -16.11 6.48
C ILE A 21 33.40 -15.60 6.29
N LEU A 22 33.57 -14.40 5.74
CA LEU A 22 34.90 -13.78 5.54
C LEU A 22 35.60 -13.49 6.87
N GLU A 23 34.86 -13.19 7.93
CA GLU A 23 35.37 -13.04 9.30
C GLU A 23 35.72 -14.40 9.96
N GLY A 24 35.43 -15.52 9.30
CA GLY A 24 35.64 -16.87 9.82
C GLY A 24 34.56 -17.33 10.80
N GLY A 25 33.44 -16.60 10.88
CA GLY A 25 32.31 -16.93 11.73
C GLY A 25 31.41 -18.03 11.16
N HIS A 26 30.52 -18.55 12.00
CA HIS A 26 29.50 -19.52 11.59
C HIS A 26 28.16 -18.82 11.37
N VAL A 27 27.43 -19.15 10.29
CA VAL A 27 26.11 -18.56 10.02
C VAL A 27 25.11 -18.80 11.16
N THR A 28 25.24 -19.93 11.85
CA THR A 28 24.39 -20.27 13.01
C THR A 28 24.53 -19.30 14.16
N SER A 29 25.65 -18.56 14.28
CA SER A 29 25.80 -17.54 15.33
C SER A 29 24.94 -16.31 15.09
N LEU A 30 24.46 -16.09 13.86
CA LEU A 30 23.54 -15.00 13.53
C LEU A 30 22.10 -15.30 13.94
N ILE A 31 21.77 -16.58 14.17
CA ILE A 31 20.40 -17.02 14.48
C ILE A 31 20.26 -17.17 15.99
N ASN A 32 19.80 -16.11 16.65
CA ASN A 32 19.49 -16.09 18.07
C ASN A 32 17.98 -15.92 18.28
N GLY A 33 17.30 -17.02 18.67
CA GLY A 33 15.84 -17.04 18.89
C GLY A 33 15.35 -16.03 19.93
N PRO A 34 15.93 -16.00 21.14
CA PRO A 34 15.62 -14.98 22.15
C PRO A 34 15.78 -13.55 21.65
N ALA A 35 16.91 -13.21 21.02
CA ALA A 35 17.15 -11.87 20.49
C ALA A 35 16.13 -11.49 19.40
N MET A 36 15.80 -12.43 18.50
CA MET A 36 14.78 -12.25 17.47
C MET A 36 13.41 -11.97 18.09
N LEU A 37 13.02 -12.68 19.15
CA LEU A 37 11.75 -12.47 19.83
C LEU A 37 11.67 -11.08 20.48
N ILE A 38 12.75 -10.62 21.12
CA ILE A 38 12.82 -9.28 21.73
C ILE A 38 12.70 -8.20 20.65
N VAL A 39 13.49 -8.30 19.58
CA VAL A 39 13.49 -7.29 18.50
C VAL A 39 12.16 -7.28 17.76
N LEU A 40 11.66 -8.43 17.29
CA LEU A 40 10.41 -8.49 16.54
C LEU A 40 9.22 -8.13 17.42
N GLY A 41 9.13 -8.70 18.63
CA GLY A 41 8.02 -8.46 19.55
C GLY A 41 8.00 -7.01 20.06
N GLY A 42 9.15 -6.47 20.46
CA GLY A 42 9.28 -5.09 20.91
C GLY A 42 8.99 -4.08 19.80
N THR A 43 9.52 -4.31 18.59
CA THR A 43 9.24 -3.45 17.42
C THR A 43 7.76 -3.48 17.06
N LEU A 44 7.15 -4.67 17.00
CA LEU A 44 5.73 -4.82 16.69
C LEU A 44 4.86 -4.13 17.76
N GLY A 45 5.17 -4.33 19.04
CA GLY A 45 4.48 -3.68 20.15
C GLY A 45 4.59 -2.16 20.10
N ALA A 46 5.78 -1.62 19.84
CA ALA A 46 6.00 -0.18 19.72
C ALA A 46 5.14 0.44 18.61
N VAL A 47 5.11 -0.20 17.44
CA VAL A 47 4.31 0.29 16.31
C VAL A 47 2.81 0.11 16.52
N MET A 48 2.37 -0.95 17.20
CA MET A 48 0.97 -1.13 17.61
C MET A 48 0.52 -0.05 18.60
N ILE A 49 1.40 0.43 19.48
CA ILE A 49 1.09 1.52 20.41
C ILE A 49 0.95 2.86 19.66
N GLN A 50 1.83 3.13 18.68
CA GLN A 50 1.77 4.42 17.96
C GLN A 50 0.66 4.49 16.92
N SER A 51 0.23 3.34 16.37
CA SER A 51 -0.57 3.30 15.13
C SER A 51 -2.03 2.99 15.42
N PRO A 52 -2.98 3.77 14.87
CA PRO A 52 -4.39 3.40 14.93
C PRO A 52 -4.64 2.03 14.27
N LEU A 53 -5.58 1.24 14.83
CA LEU A 53 -5.87 -0.11 14.35
C LEU A 53 -6.14 -0.19 12.84
N ARG A 54 -6.89 0.79 12.29
CA ARG A 54 -7.18 0.86 10.85
C ARG A 54 -5.92 1.02 10.01
N VAL A 55 -4.95 1.83 10.46
CA VAL A 55 -3.67 2.07 9.78
C VAL A 55 -2.82 0.81 9.84
N PHE A 56 -2.70 0.21 11.03
CA PHE A 56 -1.95 -1.02 11.22
C PHE A 56 -2.50 -2.19 10.38
N MET A 57 -3.82 -2.38 10.36
CA MET A 57 -4.41 -3.42 9.51
C MET A 57 -4.23 -3.13 8.02
N SER A 58 -4.21 -1.85 7.63
CA SER A 58 -3.94 -1.45 6.24
C SER A 58 -2.48 -1.69 5.86
N SER A 59 -1.53 -1.46 6.77
CA SER A 59 -0.10 -1.74 6.52
C SER A 59 0.15 -3.23 6.34
N LEU A 60 -0.47 -4.09 7.15
CA LEU A 60 -0.37 -5.54 6.98
C LEU A 60 -0.86 -6.02 5.61
N LYS A 61 -1.97 -5.47 5.12
CA LYS A 61 -2.46 -5.76 3.76
C LYS A 61 -1.49 -5.25 2.68
N MET A 62 -0.91 -4.07 2.91
CA MET A 62 0.06 -3.43 2.02
C MET A 62 1.41 -4.17 1.96
N ALA A 63 1.76 -4.99 2.95
CA ALA A 63 3.01 -5.77 2.95
C ALA A 63 3.15 -6.64 1.69
N LEU A 64 2.02 -7.16 1.16
CA LEU A 64 2.00 -7.95 -0.07
C LEU A 64 2.43 -7.14 -1.30
N TRP A 65 2.26 -5.82 -1.29
CA TRP A 65 2.59 -4.95 -2.42
C TRP A 65 4.09 -4.88 -2.70
N VAL A 66 4.91 -5.16 -1.69
CA VAL A 66 6.38 -5.29 -1.84
C VAL A 66 6.73 -6.37 -2.87
N PHE A 67 5.95 -7.45 -2.92
CA PHE A 67 6.16 -8.55 -3.87
C PHE A 67 5.23 -8.46 -5.08
N VAL A 68 4.00 -8.00 -4.87
CA VAL A 68 2.95 -7.94 -5.88
C VAL A 68 2.36 -6.53 -5.88
N PRO A 69 3.04 -5.55 -6.49
CA PRO A 69 2.55 -4.18 -6.53
C PRO A 69 1.23 -4.11 -7.28
N PRO A 70 0.29 -3.22 -6.88
CA PRO A 70 -0.96 -3.02 -7.59
C PRO A 70 -0.69 -2.62 -9.04
N LYS A 71 -1.47 -3.16 -9.97
CA LYS A 71 -1.34 -2.83 -11.39
C LYS A 71 -1.88 -1.42 -11.62
N LEU A 72 -1.04 -0.53 -12.14
CA LEU A 72 -1.46 0.79 -12.60
C LEU A 72 -1.99 0.67 -14.04
N GLN A 73 -3.30 0.51 -14.20
CA GLN A 73 -3.96 0.32 -15.50
C GLN A 73 -4.42 1.64 -16.13
N GLY A 74 -3.51 2.61 -16.28
CA GLY A 74 -3.85 3.94 -16.79
C GLY A 74 -4.48 3.91 -18.19
N GLN A 75 -4.02 3.01 -19.07
CA GLN A 75 -4.59 2.86 -20.41
C GLN A 75 -6.03 2.33 -20.39
N GLU A 76 -6.32 1.36 -19.51
CA GLU A 76 -7.67 0.81 -19.37
C GLU A 76 -8.62 1.87 -18.79
N ALA A 77 -8.15 2.66 -17.82
CA ALA A 77 -8.91 3.79 -17.27
C ALA A 77 -9.24 4.84 -18.35
N ILE A 78 -8.28 5.20 -19.21
CA ILE A 78 -8.52 6.12 -20.34
C ILE A 78 -9.56 5.54 -21.31
N ALA A 79 -9.43 4.26 -21.66
CA ALA A 79 -10.38 3.60 -22.57
C ALA A 79 -11.80 3.61 -22.01
N LYS A 80 -11.97 3.29 -20.72
CA LYS A 80 -13.25 3.37 -20.02
C LYS A 80 -13.83 4.79 -20.03
N ILE A 81 -13.02 5.81 -19.71
CA ILE A 81 -13.47 7.21 -19.72
C ILE A 81 -13.94 7.64 -21.12
N LEU A 82 -13.24 7.23 -22.18
CA LEU A 82 -13.66 7.50 -23.56
C LEU A 82 -14.95 6.80 -23.93
N GLU A 83 -15.14 5.56 -23.51
CA GLU A 83 -16.37 4.80 -23.69
C GLU A 83 -17.56 5.49 -23.01
N TRP A 84 -17.42 5.83 -21.72
CA TRP A 84 -18.45 6.55 -20.96
C TRP A 84 -18.77 7.90 -21.58
N SER A 85 -17.76 8.64 -22.05
CA SER A 85 -17.97 9.92 -22.74
C SER A 85 -18.80 9.77 -24.03
N ASN A 86 -18.56 8.70 -24.79
CA ASN A 86 -19.32 8.42 -26.01
C ASN A 86 -20.78 8.05 -25.71
N ILE A 87 -21.02 7.25 -24.66
CA ILE A 87 -22.37 6.86 -24.22
C ILE A 87 -23.11 8.10 -23.73
N ALA A 88 -22.50 8.89 -22.84
CA ALA A 88 -23.09 10.13 -22.34
C ALA A 88 -23.46 11.12 -23.46
N ARG A 89 -22.67 11.18 -24.53
CA ARG A 89 -22.95 12.05 -25.68
C ARG A 89 -24.14 11.56 -26.53
N LYS A 90 -24.31 10.24 -26.66
CA LYS A 90 -25.35 9.63 -27.51
C LYS A 90 -26.67 9.48 -26.78
N GLU A 91 -26.62 9.04 -25.53
CA GLU A 91 -27.77 8.58 -24.74
C GLU A 91 -28.07 9.52 -23.56
N GLY A 92 -27.22 10.52 -23.32
CA GLY A 92 -27.31 11.40 -22.15
C GLY A 92 -26.71 10.74 -20.90
N LEU A 93 -26.74 11.46 -19.78
CA LEU A 93 -26.14 11.00 -18.52
C LEU A 93 -26.84 9.76 -17.93
N LEU A 94 -28.16 9.60 -18.16
CA LEU A 94 -28.89 8.40 -17.72
C LEU A 94 -28.41 7.13 -18.43
N GLY A 95 -27.84 7.22 -19.63
CA GLY A 95 -27.23 6.06 -20.30
C GLY A 95 -26.03 5.47 -19.55
N LEU A 96 -25.53 6.15 -18.52
CA LEU A 96 -24.47 5.66 -17.64
C LEU A 96 -24.98 4.93 -16.39
N GLU A 97 -26.29 4.87 -16.13
CA GLU A 97 -26.87 4.29 -14.92
C GLU A 97 -26.48 2.80 -14.76
N ASP A 98 -26.74 1.99 -15.79
CA ASP A 98 -26.36 0.57 -15.81
C ASP A 98 -24.84 0.37 -15.62
N ILE A 99 -24.03 1.29 -16.15
CA ILE A 99 -22.57 1.22 -16.04
C ILE A 99 -22.14 1.57 -14.61
N ALA A 100 -22.75 2.58 -14.00
CA ALA A 100 -22.47 3.00 -12.64
C ALA A 100 -22.76 1.86 -11.64
N GLU A 101 -23.86 1.13 -11.82
CA GLU A 101 -24.22 0.00 -10.95
C GLU A 101 -23.24 -1.19 -11.07
N ASN A 102 -22.69 -1.42 -12.27
CA ASN A 102 -21.86 -2.59 -12.57
C ASN A 102 -20.35 -2.32 -12.58
N GLU A 103 -19.90 -1.07 -12.38
CA GLU A 103 -18.48 -0.74 -12.34
C GLU A 103 -17.80 -1.34 -11.10
N ALA A 104 -16.69 -2.04 -11.33
CA ALA A 104 -15.98 -2.77 -10.28
C ALA A 104 -15.10 -1.86 -9.41
N ASP A 105 -14.56 -0.79 -9.99
CA ASP A 105 -13.79 0.19 -9.24
C ASP A 105 -14.72 1.12 -8.46
N THR A 106 -14.69 1.04 -7.13
CA THR A 106 -15.60 1.78 -6.25
C THR A 106 -15.41 3.30 -6.34
N PHE A 107 -14.21 3.77 -6.72
CA PHE A 107 -13.96 5.19 -6.94
C PHE A 107 -14.67 5.67 -8.21
N ALA A 108 -14.47 4.97 -9.33
CA ALA A 108 -15.13 5.27 -10.59
C ALA A 108 -16.66 5.13 -10.48
N GLN A 109 -17.15 4.06 -9.85
CA GLN A 109 -18.58 3.83 -9.58
C GLN A 109 -19.22 5.04 -8.89
N LYS A 110 -18.61 5.55 -7.82
CA LYS A 110 -19.14 6.71 -7.10
C LYS A 110 -19.17 7.96 -7.96
N GLY A 111 -18.12 8.20 -8.76
CA GLY A 111 -18.08 9.32 -9.70
C GLY A 111 -19.18 9.23 -10.77
N LEU A 112 -19.42 8.04 -11.31
CA LEU A 112 -20.51 7.78 -12.26
C LEU A 112 -21.89 7.98 -11.62
N GLN A 113 -22.12 7.49 -10.41
CA GLN A 113 -23.37 7.68 -9.67
C GLN A 113 -23.68 9.18 -9.46
N LEU A 114 -22.71 9.96 -8.96
CA LEU A 114 -22.90 11.40 -8.75
C LEU A 114 -23.24 12.14 -10.06
N LEU A 115 -22.69 11.67 -11.18
CA LEU A 115 -22.92 12.23 -12.50
C LEU A 115 -24.31 11.86 -13.03
N VAL A 116 -24.77 10.62 -12.83
CA VAL A 116 -26.14 10.15 -13.14
C VAL A 116 -27.18 10.90 -12.29
N ASP A 117 -26.87 11.16 -11.02
CA ASP A 117 -27.70 11.95 -10.09
C ASP A 117 -27.80 13.44 -10.48
N GLY A 118 -27.04 13.88 -11.48
CA GLY A 118 -27.06 15.26 -11.97
C GLY A 118 -26.33 16.25 -11.06
N SER A 119 -25.37 15.79 -10.25
CA SER A 119 -24.55 16.67 -9.41
C SER A 119 -23.74 17.65 -10.27
N GLU A 120 -23.57 18.88 -9.78
CA GLU A 120 -22.74 19.88 -10.48
C GLU A 120 -21.27 19.43 -10.56
N PRO A 121 -20.54 19.73 -11.66
CA PRO A 121 -19.16 19.30 -11.85
C PRO A 121 -18.20 19.67 -10.70
N GLU A 122 -18.38 20.84 -10.11
CA GLU A 122 -17.55 21.29 -8.98
C GLU A 122 -17.83 20.52 -7.69
N VAL A 123 -19.07 20.05 -7.48
CA VAL A 123 -19.42 19.18 -6.36
C VAL A 123 -18.80 17.80 -6.57
N ILE A 124 -18.94 17.23 -7.78
CA ILE A 124 -18.34 15.94 -8.13
C ILE A 124 -16.83 16.00 -7.89
N ARG A 125 -16.14 17.01 -8.45
CA ARG A 125 -14.70 17.18 -8.27
C ARG A 125 -14.32 17.19 -6.79
N ARG A 126 -14.97 18.02 -5.98
CA ARG A 126 -14.69 18.14 -4.55
C ARG A 126 -14.86 16.82 -3.80
N VAL A 127 -15.94 16.09 -4.07
CA VAL A 127 -16.20 14.80 -3.41
C VAL A 127 -15.13 13.77 -3.78
N MET A 128 -14.75 13.73 -5.06
CA MET A 128 -13.75 12.80 -5.56
C MET A 128 -12.33 13.14 -5.07
N GLU A 129 -11.98 14.43 -4.98
CA GLU A 129 -10.72 14.90 -4.40
C GLU A 129 -10.61 14.51 -2.91
N VAL A 130 -11.65 14.76 -2.11
CA VAL A 130 -11.66 14.37 -0.69
C VAL A 130 -11.48 12.85 -0.52
N GLU A 131 -12.09 12.05 -1.39
CA GLU A 131 -11.92 10.61 -1.35
C GLU A 131 -10.51 10.16 -1.74
N LEU A 132 -9.93 10.78 -2.77
CA LEU A 132 -8.56 10.53 -3.20
C LEU A 132 -7.59 10.86 -2.05
N ASP A 133 -7.72 12.05 -1.46
CA ASP A 133 -6.90 12.50 -0.33
C ASP A 133 -7.01 11.54 0.86
N ALA A 134 -8.23 11.08 1.18
CA ALA A 134 -8.44 10.13 2.27
C ALA A 134 -7.77 8.77 2.00
N LYS A 135 -7.83 8.28 0.75
CA LYS A 135 -7.16 7.03 0.33
C LYS A 135 -5.64 7.18 0.35
N GLU A 136 -5.12 8.27 -0.19
CA GLU A 136 -3.69 8.57 -0.20
C GLU A 136 -3.16 8.71 1.23
N HIS A 137 -3.82 9.50 2.07
CA HIS A 137 -3.42 9.71 3.45
C HIS A 137 -3.37 8.40 4.25
N LEU A 138 -4.38 7.53 4.09
CA LEU A 138 -4.35 6.20 4.69
C LEU A 138 -3.19 5.35 4.16
N GLY A 139 -2.94 5.39 2.85
CA GLY A 139 -1.84 4.67 2.21
C GLY A 139 -0.46 5.12 2.72
N VAL A 140 -0.24 6.43 2.81
CA VAL A 140 0.99 7.02 3.36
C VAL A 140 1.17 6.65 4.82
N GLN A 141 0.12 6.74 5.64
CA GLN A 141 0.19 6.33 7.04
C GLN A 141 0.50 4.84 7.19
N ALA A 142 -0.10 3.98 6.36
CA ALA A 142 0.18 2.55 6.35
C ALA A 142 1.64 2.26 5.95
N ALA A 143 2.22 2.98 4.99
CA ALA A 143 3.63 2.85 4.65
C ALA A 143 4.55 3.29 5.79
N LYS A 144 4.23 4.39 6.49
CA LYS A 144 4.98 4.90 7.65
C LYS A 144 5.08 3.94 8.82
N VAL A 145 4.17 2.96 8.92
CA VAL A 145 4.28 1.85 9.89
C VAL A 145 5.60 1.11 9.68
N PHE A 146 5.94 0.74 8.44
CA PHE A 146 7.18 -0.01 8.15
C PHE A 146 8.43 0.84 8.34
N GLU A 147 8.37 2.13 8.01
CA GLU A 147 9.43 3.09 8.32
C GLU A 147 9.68 3.15 9.84
N SER A 148 8.60 3.21 10.64
CA SER A 148 8.69 3.21 12.10
C SER A 148 9.23 1.89 12.65
N MET A 149 8.83 0.74 12.08
CA MET A 149 9.39 -0.56 12.43
C MET A 149 10.91 -0.58 12.19
N GLY A 150 11.37 -0.07 11.04
CA GLY A 150 12.80 0.05 10.73
C GLY A 150 13.55 1.02 11.66
N GLY A 151 12.87 2.07 12.15
CA GLY A 151 13.44 2.99 13.14
C GLY A 151 13.54 2.42 14.56
N TYR A 152 12.58 1.58 14.97
CA TYR A 152 12.56 0.96 16.31
C TYR A 152 13.39 -0.31 16.40
N SER A 153 13.52 -1.09 15.32
CA SER A 153 14.24 -2.37 15.40
C SER A 153 15.69 -2.27 15.91
N PRO A 154 16.50 -1.25 15.55
CA PRO A 154 17.86 -1.14 16.06
C PRO A 154 17.90 -0.74 17.54
N THR A 155 16.99 0.14 17.99
CA THR A 155 16.95 0.60 19.37
C THR A 155 16.47 -0.49 20.32
N ILE A 156 15.44 -1.26 19.93
CA ILE A 156 15.03 -2.47 20.65
C ILE A 156 16.15 -3.53 20.62
N GLY A 157 16.87 -3.65 19.51
CA GLY A 157 18.04 -4.52 19.39
C GLY A 157 19.12 -4.20 20.41
N ILE A 158 19.42 -2.92 20.63
CA ILE A 158 20.38 -2.49 21.66
C ILE A 158 19.86 -2.80 23.07
N ILE A 159 18.55 -2.69 23.33
CA ILE A 159 17.95 -3.03 24.63
C ILE A 159 18.01 -4.55 24.90
N GLY A 160 17.92 -5.37 23.85
CA GLY A 160 17.96 -6.83 23.95
C GLY A 160 19.35 -7.46 23.93
N ALA A 161 20.40 -6.68 23.68
CA ALA A 161 21.80 -7.10 23.68
C ALA A 161 22.44 -6.99 25.07
#